data_AF-A0AAJ7SKF8-F1
#
_entry.id   AF-A0AAJ7SKF8-F1
#
_cell.length_a   1.000
_cell.length_b   1.000
_cell.length_c   1.000
_cell.angle_alpha   90.00
_cell.angle_beta   90.00
_cell.angle_gamma   90.00
#
_symmetry.space_group_name_H-M   'P 1'
#
loop_
_entity.id
_entity.type
_entity.pdbx_description
1 polymer ?
#
loop_
_entity_poly.entity_id
_entity_poly.type
_entity_poly.pdbx_seq_one_letter_code
_entity_poly.pdbx_strand_id
1 'polypeptide(L)'
;MDGHRSRVFAVQWHPESENVFLSGGWDNTVQFWDSRMPHSVRSLYGPHICGEALHFDSSGSTILSGSWRKRQALQVSLAHRQSCPR
;
A
#
# COMPACT_ATOMS: atom_id res chain seq x y z
N MET A 1 8.63 13.86 -0.33
CA MET A 1 8.07 12.50 -0.49
C MET A 1 7.48 12.41 -1.89
N ASP A 2 8.35 12.11 -2.84
CA ASP A 2 7.97 11.98 -4.25
C ASP A 2 7.73 10.50 -4.54
N GLY A 3 6.58 10.17 -5.12
CA GLY A 3 6.23 8.78 -5.42
C GLY A 3 4.90 8.68 -6.14
N HIS A 4 3.83 9.17 -5.52
CA HIS A 4 2.51 9.16 -6.14
C HIS A 4 2.45 10.12 -7.33
N ARG A 5 1.85 9.65 -8.43
CA ARG A 5 1.65 10.42 -9.67
C ARG A 5 0.24 11.01 -9.78
N SER A 6 -0.61 10.75 -8.79
CA SER A 6 -1.99 11.23 -8.75
C SER A 6 -2.48 11.38 -7.30
N ARG A 7 -3.77 11.70 -7.14
CA ARG A 7 -4.42 11.90 -5.83
C ARG A 7 -4.26 10.67 -4.95
N VAL A 8 -3.94 10.92 -3.69
CA VAL A 8 -3.86 9.92 -2.62
C VAL A 8 -5.21 9.89 -1.90
N PHE A 9 -5.73 8.70 -1.64
CA PHE A 9 -7.06 8.50 -1.04
C PHE A 9 -7.04 7.76 0.29
N ALA A 10 -5.98 6.98 0.55
CA ALA A 10 -5.80 6.27 1.79
C ALA A 10 -4.37 6.41 2.27
N VAL A 11 -4.21 6.48 3.59
CA VAL A 11 -2.93 6.38 4.29
C VAL A 11 -3.11 5.51 5.52
N GLN A 12 -2.10 4.72 5.87
CA GLN A 12 -2.15 3.92 7.07
C GLN A 12 -0.78 3.59 7.63
N TRP A 13 -0.60 3.81 8.93
CA TRP A 13 0.59 3.39 9.67
C TRP A 13 0.65 1.87 9.83
N HIS A 14 1.87 1.35 9.80
CA HIS A 14 2.13 -0.04 10.16
C HIS A 14 1.83 -0.25 11.66
N PRO A 15 1.18 -1.37 12.05
CA PRO A 15 0.76 -1.59 13.43
C PRO A 15 1.93 -1.67 14.42
N GLU A 16 3.08 -2.21 13.99
CA GLU A 16 4.25 -2.42 14.87
C GLU A 16 5.41 -1.45 14.61
N SER A 17 5.41 -0.73 13.49
CA SER A 17 6.58 0.05 13.04
C SER A 17 6.20 1.51 12.94
N GLU A 18 6.62 2.30 13.93
CA GLU A 18 6.26 3.73 14.06
C GLU A 18 6.69 4.61 12.88
N ASN A 19 7.69 4.15 12.12
CA ASN A 19 8.26 4.90 11.00
C ASN A 19 7.72 4.43 9.65
N VAL A 20 6.97 3.32 9.60
CA VAL A 20 6.51 2.71 8.35
C VAL A 20 5.04 2.99 8.14
N PHE A 21 4.69 3.44 6.95
CA PHE A 21 3.29 3.60 6.56
C PHE A 21 3.07 3.34 5.07
N LEU A 22 1.82 3.15 4.69
CA LEU A 22 1.38 2.98 3.32
C LEU A 22 0.54 4.17 2.88
N SER A 23 0.52 4.40 1.58
CA SER A 23 -0.48 5.24 0.95
C SER A 23 -1.00 4.62 -0.34
N GLY A 24 -2.28 4.80 -0.62
CA GLY A 24 -2.95 4.31 -1.83
C GLY A 24 -3.48 5.46 -2.67
N GLY A 25 -3.24 5.40 -3.99
CA GLY A 25 -3.56 6.51 -4.90
C GLY A 25 -4.29 6.09 -6.18
N TRP A 26 -4.84 7.09 -6.88
CA TRP A 26 -5.49 6.92 -8.20
C TRP A 26 -4.51 6.52 -9.32
N ASP A 27 -3.21 6.56 -9.05
CA ASP A 27 -2.17 6.10 -9.97
C ASP A 27 -2.05 4.57 -10.01
N ASN A 28 -3.00 3.85 -9.39
CA ASN A 28 -3.06 2.38 -9.29
C ASN A 28 -1.87 1.79 -8.53
N THR A 29 -1.32 2.57 -7.59
CA THR A 29 -0.22 2.12 -6.74
C THR A 29 -0.56 2.23 -5.26
N VAL A 30 0.02 1.30 -4.50
CA VAL A 30 0.22 1.43 -3.06
C VAL A 30 1.71 1.68 -2.83
N GLN A 31 2.04 2.83 -2.25
CA GLN A 31 3.41 3.21 -1.91
C GLN A 31 3.70 2.83 -0.47
N PHE A 32 4.95 2.43 -0.22
CA PHE A 32 5.49 2.14 1.10
C PHE A 32 6.45 3.25 1.45
N TRP A 33 6.33 3.74 2.67
CA TRP A 33 7.10 4.86 3.17
C TRP A 33 7.80 4.46 4.46
N ASP A 34 9.01 4.98 4.60
CA ASP A 34 9.71 5.08 5.86
C ASP A 34 9.87 6.59 6.12
N SER A 35 9.35 7.08 7.23
CA SER A 35 9.38 8.51 7.60
C SER A 35 10.80 9.07 7.69
N ARG A 36 11.81 8.19 7.84
CA ARG A 36 13.23 8.52 7.90
C ARG A 36 13.85 8.69 6.50
N MET A 37 13.12 8.35 5.45
CA MET A 37 13.57 8.45 4.06
C MET A 37 12.83 9.57 3.30
N PRO A 38 13.51 10.26 2.36
CA PRO A 38 12.90 11.40 1.64
C PRO A 38 11.90 11.00 0.55
N HIS A 39 11.94 9.72 0.14
CA HIS A 39 11.21 9.14 -1.00
C HIS A 39 10.62 7.78 -0.63
N SER A 40 9.65 7.29 -1.42
CA SER A 40 9.04 6.00 -1.16
C SER A 40 10.05 4.87 -1.25
N VAL A 41 9.96 3.94 -0.31
CA VAL A 41 10.87 2.79 -0.21
C VAL A 41 10.50 1.74 -1.25
N ARG A 42 9.21 1.65 -1.57
CA ARG A 42 8.67 0.66 -2.50
C ARG A 42 7.31 1.08 -3.03
N SER A 43 6.94 0.54 -4.18
CA SER A 43 5.60 0.65 -4.75
C SER A 43 5.06 -0.72 -5.17
N LEU A 44 3.78 -0.95 -4.92
CA LEU A 44 3.00 -2.09 -5.40
C LEU A 44 2.01 -1.59 -6.45
N TYR A 45 2.18 -2.05 -7.68
CA TYR A 45 1.23 -1.80 -8.77
C TYR A 45 0.13 -2.86 -8.80
N GLY A 46 -1.11 -2.45 -9.07
CA GLY A 46 -2.24 -3.36 -9.26
C GLY A 46 -3.40 -3.15 -8.28
N PRO A 47 -3.16 -2.82 -6.99
CA PRO A 47 -4.25 -2.42 -6.11
C PRO A 47 -4.92 -1.14 -6.63
N HIS A 48 -6.17 -1.28 -7.06
CA HIS A 48 -6.96 -0.20 -7.63
C HIS A 48 -7.70 0.58 -6.54
N ILE A 49 -6.96 1.19 -5.62
CA ILE A 49 -7.50 1.76 -4.37
C ILE A 49 -8.67 2.73 -4.63
N CYS A 50 -9.74 2.56 -3.87
CA CYS A 50 -10.90 3.46 -3.87
C CYS A 50 -11.23 3.94 -2.45
N GLY A 51 -10.87 5.19 -2.13
CA GLY A 51 -11.13 5.76 -0.81
C GLY A 51 -10.24 5.15 0.28
N GLU A 52 -10.76 5.08 1.51
CA GLU A 52 -10.03 4.72 2.74
C GLU A 52 -9.78 3.20 2.92
N ALA A 53 -10.13 2.38 1.93
CA ALA A 53 -10.01 0.92 2.02
C ALA A 53 -8.56 0.44 1.81
N LEU A 54 -7.67 0.73 2.76
CA LEU A 54 -6.30 0.24 2.83
C LEU A 54 -5.97 -0.12 4.28
N HIS A 55 -5.80 -1.42 4.56
CA HIS A 55 -5.61 -1.95 5.91
C HIS A 55 -4.48 -2.99 6.00
N PHE A 56 -3.56 -2.82 6.94
CA PHE A 56 -2.68 -3.88 7.41
C PHE A 56 -3.47 -4.93 8.19
N ASP A 57 -2.99 -6.18 8.14
CA ASP A 57 -3.35 -7.18 9.13
C ASP A 57 -2.63 -6.91 10.47
N SER A 58 -3.03 -7.61 11.52
CA SER A 58 -2.45 -7.41 12.86
C SER A 58 -0.95 -7.71 12.91
N SER A 59 -0.46 -8.57 12.00
CA SER A 59 0.96 -8.92 11.89
C SER A 59 1.77 -7.94 11.03
N GLY A 60 1.11 -6.99 10.35
CA GLY A 60 1.76 -6.08 9.40
C GLY A 60 2.28 -6.73 8.11
N SER A 61 2.13 -8.04 7.95
CA SER A 61 2.67 -8.81 6.82
C SER A 61 1.77 -8.75 5.58
N THR A 62 0.50 -8.43 5.76
CA THR A 62 -0.53 -8.45 4.71
C THR A 62 -1.29 -7.14 4.66
N ILE A 63 -1.73 -6.78 3.46
CA ILE A 63 -2.50 -5.58 3.18
C ILE A 63 -3.80 -5.99 2.51
N LEU A 64 -4.91 -5.59 3.10
CA LEU A 64 -6.23 -5.61 2.50
C LEU A 64 -6.51 -4.26 1.84
N SER A 65 -6.98 -4.31 0.60
CA SER A 65 -7.34 -3.11 -0.15
C SER A 65 -8.69 -3.24 -0.84
N GLY A 66 -9.44 -2.14 -0.88
CA GLY A 66 -10.66 -2.00 -1.67
C GLY A 66 -10.34 -1.49 -3.07
N SER A 67 -11.00 -2.06 -4.07
CA SER A 67 -10.80 -1.79 -5.49
C SER A 67 -12.02 -1.12 -6.11
N TRP A 68 -11.83 -0.05 -6.90
CA TRP A 68 -12.93 0.59 -7.65
C TRP A 68 -13.47 -0.28 -8.80
N ARG A 69 -12.85 -1.44 -9.07
CA ARG A 69 -13.29 -2.33 -10.16
C ARG A 69 -14.46 -3.20 -9.72
N LYS A 70 -15.41 -3.42 -10.64
CA LYS A 70 -16.59 -4.28 -10.43
C LYS A 70 -16.25 -5.75 -10.12
N ARG A 71 -15.10 -6.23 -10.57
CA ARG A 71 -14.59 -7.59 -10.30
C ARG A 71 -13.32 -7.47 -9.45
N GLN A 72 -13.13 -8.38 -8.50
CA GLN A 72 -12.02 -8.31 -7.53
C GLN A 72 -12.03 -6.98 -6.76
N ALA A 73 -13.20 -6.63 -6.22
CA ALA A 73 -13.43 -5.41 -5.46
C ALA A 73 -12.66 -5.39 -4.13
N LEU A 74 -12.18 -6.54 -3.65
CA LEU A 74 -11.26 -6.66 -2.52
C LEU A 74 -10.01 -7.39 -2.99
N GLN A 75 -8.85 -6.88 -2.58
CA GLN A 75 -7.56 -7.46 -2.91
C GLN A 75 -6.69 -7.58 -1.67
N VAL A 76 -6.14 -8.77 -1.48
CA VAL A 76 -5.18 -9.09 -0.42
C VAL A 76 -3.80 -9.19 -1.05
N SER A 77 -2.84 -8.42 -0.53
CA SER A 77 -1.46 -8.36 -1.03
C SER A 77 -0.48 -8.52 0.11
N LEU A 78 0.64 -9.19 -0.12
CA LEU A 78 1.72 -9.27 0.87
C LEU A 78 2.44 -7.92 0.99
N ALA A 79 2.53 -7.40 2.20
CA ALA A 79 3.32 -6.22 2.54
C ALA A 79 4.81 -6.48 2.27
N HIS A 80 5.30 -7.68 2.59
CA HIS A 80 6.64 -8.13 2.28
C HIS A 80 6.59 -9.19 1.17
N ARG A 81 6.92 -8.82 -0.07
CA ARG A 81 7.37 -9.84 -1.02
C ARG A 81 8.88 -9.96 -0.89
N GLN A 82 9.35 -11.04 -0.29
CA GLN A 82 10.59 -11.64 -0.78
C GLN A 82 10.25 -12.21 -2.16
N SER A 83 10.77 -11.61 -3.23
CA SER A 83 10.60 -12.18 -4.57
C SER A 83 11.53 -13.38 -4.76
N CYS A 84 10.88 -14.56 -4.74
CA CYS A 84 11.16 -15.82 -5.43
C CYS A 84 12.35 -16.73 -5.04
N PRO A 85 12.11 -18.05 -4.82
CA PRO A 85 13.10 -19.07 -5.13
C PRO A 85 13.24 -19.23 -6.66
N ARG A 86 14.41 -19.72 -7.06
CA ARG A 86 14.95 -19.85 -8.42
C ARG A 86 14.00 -20.47 -9.45
#